data_AF-A0A7S2QQE3-F1
#
_entry.id   AF-A0A7S2QQE3-F1
#
_cell.length_a   1.000
_cell.length_b   1.000
_cell.length_c   1.000
_cell.angle_alpha   90.00
_cell.angle_beta   90.00
_cell.angle_gamma   90.00
#
_symmetry.space_group_name_H-M   'P 1'
#
loop_
_entity.id
_entity.type
_entity.pdbx_description
1 polymer ?
#
loop_
_entity_poly.entity_id
_entity_poly.type
_entity_poly.pdbx_seq_one_letter_code
_entity_poly.pdbx_strand_id
1 'polypeptide(L)'
;YQAEDEEEEEQRAERRRRRERVGGLVAQAARPVPRLAQEAKNELPYCDVKTVWTDRIAEIIKVLLQGFVWHFTKAGQESSDDTSEDTQQLGSYVDKISELVREESTSLTVAWSDVMAYSATLGDWITLFPSPVLTIFDTVVSDVTQTLFPSLYAGTKVSVRLTGFMGFAALRDLRTDCLNQFVAVDGVCIRRTNVFPQLKLYYLECLKCGCDMNGPFEKNDDFYTNRNVRRKCQDCQGFGPFVPSRENTIYESFQRLTIQEPPGGVK
;
A
#
# COMPACT_ATOMS: atom_id res chain seq x y z
N TYR A 1 14.84 -38.23 9.75
CA TYR A 1 13.69 -38.81 10.45
C TYR A 1 13.55 -38.21 11.84
N GLN A 2 14.12 -38.74 12.93
CA GLN A 2 13.85 -38.18 14.28
C GLN A 2 14.27 -36.69 14.47
N ALA A 3 15.38 -36.26 13.88
CA ALA A 3 15.83 -34.86 13.98
C ALA A 3 15.00 -33.87 13.13
N GLU A 4 14.40 -34.34 12.03
CA GLU A 4 13.56 -33.49 11.16
C GLU A 4 12.17 -33.26 11.82
N ASP A 5 11.66 -34.26 12.54
CA ASP A 5 10.40 -34.17 13.28
C ASP A 5 10.52 -33.23 14.51
N GLU A 6 11.65 -33.26 15.22
CA GLU A 6 11.93 -32.36 16.35
C GLU A 6 12.08 -30.88 15.91
N GLU A 7 12.73 -30.62 14.77
CA GLU A 7 12.84 -29.26 14.20
C GLU A 7 11.46 -28.71 13.75
N GLU A 8 10.61 -29.55 13.15
CA GLU A 8 9.25 -29.16 12.80
C GLU A 8 8.38 -28.83 14.03
N GLU A 9 8.53 -29.60 15.11
CA GLU A 9 7.77 -29.40 16.34
C GLU A 9 8.22 -28.14 17.08
N GLU A 10 9.52 -27.84 17.10
CA GLU A 10 10.07 -26.60 17.66
C GLU A 10 9.62 -25.37 16.87
N GLN A 11 9.61 -25.44 15.53
CA GLN A 11 9.06 -24.39 14.67
C GLN A 11 7.56 -24.15 14.91
N ARG A 12 6.78 -25.22 15.15
CA ARG A 12 5.34 -25.11 15.50
C ARG A 12 5.15 -24.47 16.88
N ALA A 13 5.95 -24.86 17.87
CA ALA A 13 5.92 -24.29 19.22
C ALA A 13 6.34 -22.81 19.23
N GLU A 14 7.35 -22.43 18.44
CA GLU A 14 7.74 -21.03 18.26
C GLU A 14 6.64 -20.21 17.58
N ARG A 15 5.98 -20.76 16.55
CA ARG A 15 4.79 -20.13 15.92
C ARG A 15 3.67 -19.91 16.93
N ARG A 16 3.44 -20.83 17.87
CA ARG A 16 2.43 -20.70 18.93
C ARG A 16 2.77 -19.58 19.94
N ARG A 17 3.97 -19.60 20.52
CA ARG A 17 4.44 -18.53 21.44
C ARG A 17 4.47 -17.16 20.76
N ARG A 18 4.65 -17.14 19.44
CA ARG A 18 4.63 -15.92 18.62
C ARG A 18 3.22 -15.40 18.38
N ARG A 19 2.25 -16.27 18.07
CA ARG A 19 0.83 -15.91 18.02
C ARG A 19 0.36 -15.32 19.35
N GLU A 20 0.87 -15.82 20.47
CA GLU A 20 0.58 -15.28 21.80
C GLU A 20 1.18 -13.88 22.01
N ARG A 21 2.44 -13.64 21.60
CA ARG A 21 3.07 -12.29 21.67
C ARG A 21 2.40 -11.27 20.74
N VAL A 22 2.15 -11.65 19.49
CA VAL A 22 1.42 -10.83 18.53
C VAL A 22 0.00 -10.60 19.03
N GLY A 23 -0.67 -11.65 19.54
CA GLY A 23 -1.98 -11.57 20.18
C GLY A 23 -2.03 -10.57 21.34
N GLY A 24 -0.97 -10.48 22.15
CA GLY A 24 -0.84 -9.50 23.23
C GLY A 24 -0.74 -8.05 22.74
N LEU A 25 0.03 -7.79 21.67
CA LEU A 25 0.10 -6.45 21.05
C LEU A 25 -1.22 -6.10 20.32
N VAL A 26 -1.83 -7.08 19.67
CA VAL A 26 -3.08 -6.95 18.91
C VAL A 26 -4.30 -6.80 19.84
N ALA A 27 -4.23 -7.30 21.08
CA ALA A 27 -5.25 -7.07 22.10
C ALA A 27 -5.21 -5.63 22.65
N GLN A 28 -4.05 -4.97 22.59
CA GLN A 28 -3.89 -3.57 23.01
C GLN A 28 -4.19 -2.58 21.87
N ALA A 29 -4.09 -3.02 20.62
CA ALA A 29 -4.44 -2.22 19.45
C ALA A 29 -5.95 -1.95 19.37
N ALA A 30 -6.34 -0.69 19.13
CA ALA A 30 -7.73 -0.31 18.92
C ALA A 30 -8.27 -0.93 17.62
N ARG A 31 -8.98 -2.05 17.73
CA ARG A 31 -9.57 -2.73 16.57
C ARG A 31 -10.81 -1.96 16.09
N PRO A 32 -10.97 -1.75 14.78
CA PRO A 32 -12.21 -1.19 14.25
C PRO A 32 -13.37 -2.15 14.53
N VAL A 33 -14.51 -1.61 14.96
CA VAL A 33 -15.71 -2.40 15.27
C VAL A 33 -16.20 -3.10 14.00
N PRO A 34 -16.36 -4.43 13.96
CA PRO A 34 -16.75 -5.18 12.75
C PRO A 34 -18.06 -4.68 12.10
N ARG A 35 -18.99 -4.15 12.90
CA ARG A 35 -20.26 -3.57 12.41
C ARG A 35 -20.03 -2.37 11.49
N LEU A 36 -19.07 -1.50 11.80
CA LEU A 36 -18.77 -0.32 10.98
C LEU A 36 -18.29 -0.73 9.58
N ALA A 37 -17.52 -1.81 9.48
CA ALA A 37 -17.08 -2.34 8.20
C ALA A 37 -18.27 -2.91 7.39
N GLN A 38 -19.25 -3.55 8.04
CA GLN A 38 -20.45 -4.05 7.37
C GLN A 38 -21.38 -2.90 6.92
N GLU A 39 -21.56 -1.89 7.75
CA GLU A 39 -22.32 -0.67 7.40
C GLU A 39 -21.67 0.03 6.20
N ALA A 40 -20.35 0.21 6.23
CA ALA A 40 -19.60 0.80 5.12
C ALA A 40 -19.71 -0.02 3.83
N LYS A 41 -19.87 -1.36 3.90
CA LYS A 41 -20.10 -2.20 2.71
C LYS A 41 -21.44 -1.89 2.05
N ASN A 42 -22.46 -1.63 2.86
CA ASN A 42 -23.80 -1.33 2.39
C ASN A 42 -23.93 0.11 1.89
N GLU A 43 -23.16 1.04 2.46
CA GLU A 43 -23.17 2.44 2.07
C GLU A 43 -22.34 2.75 0.82
N LEU A 44 -21.38 1.89 0.46
CA LEU A 44 -20.52 2.13 -0.70
C LEU A 44 -21.35 2.07 -2.00
N PRO A 45 -21.45 3.18 -2.76
CA PRO A 45 -22.22 3.19 -3.98
C PRO A 45 -21.53 2.37 -5.07
N TYR A 46 -22.33 1.89 -6.02
CA TYR A 46 -21.82 1.25 -7.22
C TYR A 46 -20.92 2.21 -8.02
N CYS A 47 -19.78 1.69 -8.47
CA CYS A 47 -18.82 2.45 -9.25
C CYS A 47 -19.12 2.27 -10.74
N ASP A 48 -19.34 3.37 -11.46
CA ASP A 48 -19.53 3.40 -12.90
C ASP A 48 -18.61 4.47 -13.51
N VAL A 49 -18.49 4.49 -14.84
CA VAL A 49 -17.63 5.42 -15.60
C VAL A 49 -18.00 6.89 -15.35
N LYS A 50 -19.25 7.18 -14.96
CA LYS A 50 -19.73 8.53 -14.63
C LYS A 50 -19.51 8.93 -13.18
N THR A 51 -19.06 8.00 -12.33
CA THR A 51 -18.91 8.25 -10.91
C THR A 51 -17.77 9.23 -10.68
N VAL A 52 -17.98 10.18 -9.76
CA VAL A 52 -16.98 11.17 -9.38
C VAL A 52 -16.41 10.81 -8.02
N TRP A 53 -15.09 10.89 -7.89
CA TRP A 53 -14.41 10.71 -6.62
C TRP A 53 -14.80 11.83 -5.64
N THR A 54 -15.18 11.47 -4.41
CA THR A 54 -15.52 12.43 -3.35
C THR A 54 -14.88 12.02 -2.03
N ASP A 55 -14.66 12.98 -1.13
CA ASP A 55 -14.04 12.73 0.18
C ASP A 55 -14.86 11.75 1.03
N ARG A 56 -16.19 11.79 0.91
CA ARG A 56 -17.07 10.81 1.58
C ARG A 56 -16.79 9.37 1.13
N ILE A 57 -16.55 9.16 -0.16
CA ILE A 57 -16.21 7.82 -0.68
C ILE A 57 -14.84 7.39 -0.14
N ALA A 58 -13.88 8.32 -0.08
CA ALA A 58 -12.56 8.04 0.49
C ALA A 58 -12.64 7.55 1.94
N GLU A 59 -13.49 8.18 2.77
CA GLU A 59 -13.71 7.78 4.16
C GLU A 59 -14.36 6.39 4.28
N ILE A 60 -15.39 6.11 3.48
CA ILE A 60 -16.06 4.80 3.46
C ILE A 60 -15.06 3.70 3.07
N ILE A 61 -14.28 3.93 2.00
CA ILE A 61 -13.26 2.99 1.54
C ILE A 61 -12.18 2.78 2.61
N LYS A 62 -11.77 3.84 3.33
CA LYS A 62 -10.81 3.73 4.43
C LYS A 62 -11.31 2.79 5.53
N VAL A 63 -12.57 2.95 5.98
CA VAL A 63 -13.18 2.08 6.99
C VAL A 63 -13.28 0.63 6.49
N LEU A 64 -13.65 0.45 5.23
CA LEU A 64 -13.72 -0.88 4.61
C LEU A 64 -12.38 -1.60 4.58
N LEU A 65 -11.32 -0.91 4.17
CA LEU A 65 -9.97 -1.45 4.10
C LEU A 65 -9.41 -1.73 5.49
N GLN A 66 -9.70 -0.88 6.48
CA GLN A 66 -9.38 -1.17 7.88
C GLN A 66 -10.07 -2.47 8.35
N GLY A 67 -11.37 -2.61 8.05
CA GLY A 67 -12.10 -3.84 8.34
C GLY A 67 -11.51 -5.08 7.64
N PHE A 68 -11.08 -4.92 6.39
CA PHE A 68 -10.43 -5.99 5.61
C PHE A 68 -9.13 -6.45 6.27
N VAL A 69 -8.22 -5.53 6.61
CA VAL A 69 -6.91 -5.89 7.19
C VAL A 69 -7.05 -6.61 8.53
N TRP A 70 -7.99 -6.15 9.38
CA TRP A 70 -8.16 -6.69 10.73
C TRP A 70 -8.99 -7.98 10.80
N HIS A 71 -10.06 -8.07 10.02
CA HIS A 71 -11.09 -9.11 10.20
C HIS A 71 -11.17 -10.12 9.06
N PHE A 72 -10.48 -9.90 7.93
CA PHE A 72 -10.56 -10.84 6.83
C PHE A 72 -9.87 -12.16 7.17
N THR A 73 -10.63 -13.25 7.10
CA THR A 73 -10.15 -14.63 7.18
C THR A 73 -10.42 -15.33 5.86
N LYS A 74 -9.43 -16.08 5.36
CA LYS A 74 -9.60 -16.82 4.11
C LYS A 74 -10.48 -18.04 4.36
N ALA A 75 -11.62 -18.12 3.66
CA ALA A 75 -12.46 -19.31 3.68
C ALA A 75 -11.64 -20.52 3.21
N GLY A 76 -11.42 -21.50 4.11
CA GLY A 76 -10.61 -22.69 3.85
C GLY A 76 -9.31 -22.83 4.65
N GLN A 77 -8.89 -21.80 5.41
CA GLN A 77 -7.99 -21.99 6.55
C GLN A 77 -8.81 -22.23 7.82
N GLU A 78 -9.67 -23.25 7.80
CA GLU A 78 -10.13 -23.87 9.04
C GLU A 78 -8.93 -24.64 9.58
N SER A 79 -8.28 -24.06 10.59
CA SER A 79 -7.29 -24.79 11.38
C SER A 79 -7.98 -26.00 11.98
N SER A 80 -7.56 -27.18 11.54
CA SER A 80 -7.80 -28.47 12.20
C SER A 80 -7.05 -28.54 13.53
N ASP A 81 -7.37 -27.65 14.47
CA ASP A 81 -6.85 -27.70 15.83
C ASP A 81 -7.97 -27.30 16.78
N ASP A 82 -8.74 -28.30 17.17
CA ASP A 82 -9.61 -28.25 18.35
C ASP A 82 -8.74 -27.91 19.56
N THR A 83 -9.10 -26.84 20.27
CA THR A 83 -9.03 -26.63 21.74
C THR A 83 -8.59 -25.20 22.09
N SER A 84 -9.56 -24.29 22.22
CA SER A 84 -9.71 -23.33 23.33
C SER A 84 -10.57 -22.14 22.87
N GLU A 85 -11.77 -22.07 23.43
CA GLU A 85 -12.67 -20.92 23.38
C GLU A 85 -11.93 -19.66 23.88
N ASP A 86 -12.12 -18.52 23.21
CA ASP A 86 -11.56 -17.18 23.51
C ASP A 86 -10.21 -16.73 22.91
N THR A 87 -9.65 -17.44 21.92
CA THR A 87 -8.64 -16.78 21.05
C THR A 87 -9.33 -16.10 19.88
N GLN A 88 -9.65 -14.82 20.05
CA GLN A 88 -10.21 -13.96 18.99
C GLN A 88 -9.36 -14.11 17.71
N GLN A 89 -9.90 -14.81 16.73
CA GLN A 89 -9.19 -15.19 15.51
C GLN A 89 -8.70 -13.93 14.79
N LEU A 90 -7.38 -13.76 14.72
CA LEU A 90 -6.77 -12.65 13.98
C LEU A 90 -7.04 -12.82 12.48
N GLY A 91 -7.23 -11.69 11.79
CA GLY A 91 -7.29 -11.69 10.33
C GLY A 91 -5.98 -12.21 9.71
N SER A 92 -6.11 -12.93 8.59
CA SER A 92 -4.97 -13.52 7.86
C SER A 92 -3.93 -12.46 7.45
N TYR A 93 -4.36 -11.22 7.22
CA TYR A 93 -3.49 -10.12 6.85
C TYR A 93 -2.68 -9.55 8.03
N VAL A 94 -3.14 -9.69 9.27
CA VAL A 94 -2.37 -9.30 10.46
C VAL A 94 -1.14 -10.21 10.62
N ASP A 95 -1.31 -11.50 10.35
CA ASP A 95 -0.21 -12.47 10.32
C ASP A 95 0.81 -12.13 9.21
N LYS A 96 0.33 -11.79 8.01
CA LYS A 96 1.19 -11.33 6.90
C LYS A 96 1.94 -10.04 7.21
N ILE A 97 1.33 -9.10 7.94
CA ILE A 97 2.02 -7.88 8.40
C ILE A 97 3.13 -8.25 9.38
N SER A 98 2.88 -9.20 10.29
CA SER A 98 3.89 -9.69 11.24
C SER A 98 5.05 -10.44 10.56
N GLU A 99 4.81 -10.99 9.38
CA GLU A 99 5.85 -11.55 8.50
C GLU A 99 6.62 -10.46 7.75
N LEU A 100 5.92 -9.48 7.20
CA LEU A 100 6.55 -8.31 6.57
C LEU A 100 7.54 -7.61 7.52
N VAL A 101 7.17 -7.41 8.78
CA VAL A 101 8.04 -6.80 9.81
C VAL A 101 9.27 -7.66 10.09
N ARG A 102 9.15 -8.98 10.03
CA ARG A 102 10.26 -9.91 10.25
C ARG A 102 11.27 -9.87 9.12
N GLU A 103 10.80 -9.70 7.89
CA GLU A 103 11.63 -9.61 6.70
C GLU A 103 12.17 -8.20 6.45
N GLU A 104 11.84 -7.23 7.33
CA GLU A 104 12.12 -5.80 7.13
C GLU A 104 11.64 -5.28 5.77
N SER A 105 10.60 -5.92 5.22
CA SER A 105 10.02 -5.56 3.94
C SER A 105 9.08 -4.37 4.11
N THR A 106 8.88 -3.63 3.03
CA THR A 106 7.93 -2.50 2.96
C THR A 106 6.79 -2.76 1.98
N SER A 107 6.69 -3.98 1.44
CA SER A 107 5.68 -4.36 0.45
C SER A 107 4.78 -5.48 0.97
N LEU A 108 3.50 -5.18 1.17
CA LEU A 108 2.48 -6.16 1.57
C LEU A 108 1.79 -6.75 0.34
N THR A 109 1.87 -8.06 0.16
CA THR A 109 1.21 -8.75 -0.97
C THR A 109 -0.23 -9.14 -0.62
N VAL A 110 -1.17 -8.66 -1.43
CA VAL A 110 -2.61 -8.89 -1.28
C VAL A 110 -3.14 -9.60 -2.52
N ALA A 111 -3.90 -10.68 -2.33
CA ALA A 111 -4.48 -11.42 -3.44
C ALA A 111 -5.79 -10.76 -3.90
N TRP A 112 -5.98 -10.61 -5.20
CA TRP A 112 -7.20 -10.03 -5.77
C TRP A 112 -8.46 -10.83 -5.41
N SER A 113 -8.33 -12.16 -5.36
CA SER A 113 -9.41 -13.07 -4.91
C SER A 113 -9.95 -12.71 -3.53
N ASP A 114 -9.07 -12.28 -2.62
CA ASP A 114 -9.42 -11.97 -1.25
C ASP A 114 -10.18 -10.64 -1.16
N VAL A 115 -9.77 -9.66 -1.97
CA VAL A 115 -10.49 -8.38 -2.11
C VAL A 115 -11.90 -8.62 -2.65
N MET A 116 -12.02 -9.42 -3.71
CA MET A 116 -13.31 -9.77 -4.32
C MET A 116 -14.21 -10.57 -3.37
N ALA A 117 -13.64 -11.49 -2.60
CA ALA A 117 -14.37 -12.24 -1.58
C ALA A 117 -14.87 -11.35 -0.44
N TYR A 118 -14.14 -10.29 -0.11
CA TYR A 118 -14.55 -9.34 0.93
C TYR A 118 -15.63 -8.37 0.46
N SER A 119 -15.44 -7.74 -0.71
CA SER A 119 -16.40 -6.82 -1.31
C SER A 119 -16.12 -6.68 -2.81
N ALA A 120 -17.07 -7.14 -3.64
CA ALA A 120 -17.00 -6.95 -5.09
C ALA A 120 -17.00 -5.46 -5.48
N THR A 121 -17.83 -4.65 -4.80
CA THR A 121 -17.91 -3.20 -5.03
C THR A 121 -16.56 -2.53 -4.82
N LEU A 122 -15.80 -2.92 -3.78
CA LEU A 122 -14.44 -2.40 -3.56
C LEU A 122 -13.50 -2.75 -4.73
N GLY A 123 -13.65 -3.93 -5.33
CA GLY A 123 -12.92 -4.33 -6.53
C GLY A 123 -13.20 -3.43 -7.73
N ASP A 124 -14.45 -3.02 -7.93
CA ASP A 124 -14.83 -2.08 -8.99
C ASP A 124 -14.17 -0.71 -8.78
N TRP A 125 -14.17 -0.22 -7.54
CA TRP A 125 -13.50 1.04 -7.15
C TRP A 125 -11.99 1.00 -7.37
N ILE A 126 -11.32 -0.11 -7.05
CA ILE A 126 -9.88 -0.26 -7.33
C ILE A 126 -9.62 -0.28 -8.83
N THR A 127 -10.51 -0.87 -9.62
CA THR A 127 -10.37 -0.98 -11.07
C THR A 127 -10.51 0.38 -11.77
N LEU A 128 -11.51 1.17 -11.38
CA LEU A 128 -11.80 2.48 -11.99
C LEU A 128 -11.00 3.64 -11.39
N PHE A 129 -10.68 3.59 -10.10
CA PHE A 129 -9.95 4.64 -9.38
C PHE A 129 -8.74 4.08 -8.58
N PRO A 130 -7.76 3.44 -9.25
CA PRO A 130 -6.64 2.80 -8.56
C PRO A 130 -5.78 3.77 -7.76
N SER A 131 -5.43 4.93 -8.33
CA SER A 131 -4.50 5.87 -7.69
C SER A 131 -4.97 6.35 -6.31
N PRO A 132 -6.21 6.87 -6.14
CA PRO A 132 -6.67 7.30 -4.82
C PRO A 132 -6.92 6.12 -3.88
N VAL A 133 -7.50 5.01 -4.37
CA VAL A 133 -7.82 3.85 -3.51
C VAL A 133 -6.56 3.17 -2.98
N LEU A 134 -5.55 2.94 -3.83
CA LEU A 134 -4.27 2.35 -3.39
C LEU A 134 -3.51 3.27 -2.43
N THR A 135 -3.60 4.59 -2.60
CA THR A 135 -3.01 5.55 -1.65
C THR A 135 -3.66 5.43 -0.26
N ILE A 136 -4.98 5.29 -0.21
CA ILE A 136 -5.71 5.04 1.04
C ILE A 136 -5.31 3.69 1.63
N PHE A 137 -5.17 2.67 0.79
CA PHE A 137 -4.79 1.33 1.24
C PHE A 137 -3.39 1.30 1.85
N ASP A 138 -2.40 1.93 1.20
CA ASP A 138 -1.04 2.10 1.73
C ASP A 138 -1.05 2.81 3.10
N THR A 139 -1.87 3.85 3.22
CA THR A 139 -2.03 4.59 4.48
C THR A 139 -2.61 3.69 5.58
N VAL A 140 -3.70 2.97 5.29
CA VAL A 140 -4.34 2.06 6.25
C VAL A 140 -3.38 0.96 6.71
N VAL A 141 -2.64 0.34 5.80
CA VAL A 141 -1.69 -0.73 6.15
C VAL A 141 -0.52 -0.17 6.97
N SER A 142 -0.03 1.02 6.62
CA SER A 142 1.01 1.71 7.40
C SER A 142 0.53 2.03 8.82
N ASP A 143 -0.67 2.57 8.97
CA ASP A 143 -1.29 2.89 10.27
C ASP A 143 -1.44 1.63 11.14
N VAL A 144 -1.92 0.53 10.54
CA VAL A 144 -2.06 -0.76 11.24
C VAL A 144 -0.70 -1.32 11.64
N THR A 145 0.28 -1.30 10.74
CA THR A 145 1.64 -1.79 11.02
C THR A 145 2.29 -0.98 12.15
N GLN A 146 2.12 0.34 12.14
CA GLN A 146 2.61 1.22 13.21
C GLN A 146 1.89 0.97 14.54
N THR A 147 0.59 0.68 14.51
CA THR A 147 -0.18 0.35 15.73
C THR A 147 0.30 -0.97 16.35
N LEU A 148 0.61 -1.96 15.51
CA LEU A 148 1.09 -3.27 15.94
C LEU A 148 2.56 -3.26 16.40
N PHE A 149 3.41 -2.51 15.70
CA PHE A 149 4.85 -2.45 15.96
C PHE A 149 5.37 -0.99 16.01
N PRO A 150 5.02 -0.20 17.03
CA PRO A 150 5.34 1.22 17.10
C PRO A 150 6.84 1.54 17.08
N SER A 151 7.67 0.68 17.67
CA SER A 151 9.12 0.91 17.79
C SER A 151 9.91 0.65 16.50
N LEU A 152 9.42 -0.25 15.64
CA LEU A 152 10.15 -0.70 14.45
C LEU A 152 9.75 0.06 13.19
N TYR A 153 8.48 0.45 13.07
CA TYR A 153 7.92 1.01 11.83
C TYR A 153 7.49 2.47 11.95
N ALA A 154 7.94 3.19 12.98
CA ALA A 154 7.70 4.63 13.11
C ALA A 154 8.22 5.39 11.87
N GLY A 155 7.31 5.93 11.05
CA GLY A 155 7.65 6.71 9.85
C GLY A 155 7.98 5.90 8.60
N THR A 156 7.88 4.56 8.64
CA THR A 156 8.08 3.72 7.44
C THR A 156 6.76 3.56 6.70
N LYS A 157 6.75 3.95 5.41
CA LYS A 157 5.59 3.72 4.54
C LYS A 157 5.60 2.29 4.02
N VAL A 158 4.52 1.57 4.27
CA VAL A 158 4.27 0.24 3.72
C VAL A 158 3.35 0.38 2.53
N SER A 159 3.73 -0.21 1.40
CA SER A 159 2.91 -0.19 0.19
C SER A 159 2.30 -1.54 -0.12
N VAL A 160 1.08 -1.53 -0.63
CA VAL A 160 0.34 -2.72 -1.01
C VAL A 160 0.66 -3.12 -2.45
N ARG A 161 0.76 -4.43 -2.68
CA ARG A 161 0.98 -5.06 -3.99
C ARG A 161 -0.15 -6.04 -4.26
N LEU A 162 -1.03 -5.69 -5.19
CA LEU A 162 -2.12 -6.57 -5.61
C LEU A 162 -1.60 -7.64 -6.57
N THR A 163 -2.02 -8.88 -6.36
CA THR A 163 -1.62 -10.05 -7.16
C THR A 163 -2.83 -10.81 -7.67
N GLY A 164 -2.69 -11.43 -8.85
CA GLY A 164 -3.77 -12.24 -9.44
C GLY A 164 -4.97 -11.43 -9.94
N PHE A 165 -4.78 -10.17 -10.32
CA PHE A 165 -5.82 -9.37 -10.97
C PHE A 165 -6.22 -10.03 -12.29
N MET A 166 -7.52 -10.26 -12.49
CA MET A 166 -8.02 -11.03 -13.64
C MET A 166 -8.34 -10.16 -14.88
N GLY A 167 -8.24 -8.84 -14.80
CA GLY A 167 -8.39 -7.93 -15.93
C GLY A 167 -7.12 -7.87 -16.80
N PHE A 168 -6.70 -9.02 -17.33
CA PHE A 168 -5.59 -9.09 -18.27
C PHE A 168 -6.00 -8.51 -19.62
N ALA A 169 -5.30 -7.46 -20.06
CA ALA A 169 -5.42 -6.94 -21.41
C ALA A 169 -4.13 -7.24 -22.17
N ALA A 170 -4.25 -7.71 -23.42
CA ALA A 170 -3.10 -7.71 -24.32
C ALA A 170 -2.66 -6.25 -24.54
N LEU A 171 -1.35 -6.02 -24.71
CA LEU A 171 -0.83 -4.66 -24.90
C LEU A 171 -1.46 -3.98 -26.12
N ARG A 172 -1.81 -4.76 -27.16
CA ARG A 172 -2.50 -4.33 -28.38
C ARG A 172 -3.96 -3.94 -28.16
N ASP A 173 -4.57 -4.35 -27.06
CA ASP A 173 -5.98 -4.08 -26.73
C ASP A 173 -6.14 -2.89 -25.79
N LEU A 174 -5.04 -2.33 -25.28
CA LEU A 174 -5.06 -1.09 -24.52
C LEU A 174 -5.58 0.06 -25.42
N ARG A 175 -6.65 0.72 -24.97
CA ARG A 175 -7.32 1.83 -25.65
C ARG A 175 -7.43 3.03 -24.70
N THR A 176 -8.05 4.10 -25.19
CA THR A 176 -8.34 5.30 -24.40
C THR A 176 -9.20 5.01 -23.17
N ASP A 177 -10.05 3.98 -23.22
CA ASP A 177 -10.93 3.63 -22.11
C ASP A 177 -10.17 3.06 -20.91
N CYS A 178 -8.97 2.50 -21.13
CA CYS A 178 -8.11 1.97 -20.07
C CYS A 178 -7.28 3.06 -19.35
N LEU A 179 -7.37 4.33 -19.78
CA LEU A 179 -6.61 5.41 -19.17
C LEU A 179 -7.03 5.61 -17.72
N ASN A 180 -6.05 5.75 -16.83
CA ASN A 180 -6.21 5.89 -15.37
C ASN A 180 -6.89 4.70 -14.67
N GLN A 181 -7.15 3.60 -15.37
CA GLN A 181 -7.71 2.37 -14.80
C GLN A 181 -6.61 1.40 -14.36
N PHE A 182 -6.97 0.43 -13.52
CA PHE A 182 -6.08 -0.63 -13.10
C PHE A 182 -6.03 -1.72 -14.18
N VAL A 183 -4.84 -1.97 -14.72
CA VAL A 183 -4.64 -2.97 -15.78
C VAL A 183 -3.58 -3.98 -15.38
N ALA A 184 -3.78 -5.23 -15.78
CA ALA A 184 -2.72 -6.23 -15.78
C ALA A 184 -2.32 -6.54 -17.23
N VAL A 185 -1.01 -6.62 -17.46
CA VAL A 185 -0.42 -6.92 -18.77
C VAL A 185 0.58 -8.05 -18.61
N ASP A 186 0.65 -8.93 -19.61
CA ASP A 186 1.66 -9.97 -19.71
C ASP A 186 2.56 -9.70 -20.93
N GLY A 187 3.84 -10.03 -20.81
CA GLY A 187 4.81 -9.75 -21.86
C GLY A 187 6.25 -10.03 -21.52
N VAL A 188 7.10 -9.89 -22.54
CA VAL A 188 8.54 -10.12 -22.47
C VAL A 188 9.26 -8.78 -22.29
N CYS A 189 10.09 -8.69 -21.26
CA CYS A 189 10.96 -7.52 -21.07
C CYS A 189 12.08 -7.53 -22.10
N ILE A 190 12.06 -6.59 -23.04
CA ILE A 190 13.08 -6.47 -24.10
C ILE A 190 14.22 -5.53 -23.74
N ARG A 191 13.97 -4.58 -22.84
CA ARG A 191 14.94 -3.58 -22.43
C ARG A 191 14.67 -3.14 -21.01
N ARG A 192 15.74 -3.04 -20.25
CA ARG A 192 15.77 -2.51 -18.89
C ARG A 192 16.80 -1.39 -18.83
N THR A 193 16.43 -0.24 -18.28
CA THR A 193 17.41 0.81 -17.98
C THR A 193 18.18 0.46 -16.70
N ASN A 194 19.34 1.09 -16.50
CA ASN A 194 19.94 1.11 -15.16
C ASN A 194 18.96 1.78 -14.18
N VAL A 195 19.11 1.44 -12.90
CA VAL A 195 18.40 2.13 -11.81
C VAL A 195 19.05 3.50 -11.65
N PHE A 196 18.24 4.55 -11.64
CA PHE A 196 18.72 5.91 -11.39
C PHE A 196 17.89 6.59 -10.29
N PRO A 197 18.49 7.49 -9.50
CA PRO A 197 17.76 8.23 -8.48
C PRO A 197 16.80 9.22 -9.13
N GLN A 198 15.53 9.11 -8.79
CA GLN A 198 14.49 10.06 -9.14
C GLN A 198 14.14 10.91 -7.92
N LEU A 199 13.92 12.20 -8.14
CA LEU A 199 13.50 13.10 -7.08
C LEU A 199 12.10 12.74 -6.58
N LYS A 200 11.95 12.49 -5.27
CA LYS A 200 10.66 12.22 -4.62
C LYS A 200 10.15 13.44 -3.86
N LEU A 201 10.95 13.91 -2.91
CA LEU A 201 10.69 15.11 -2.11
C LEU A 201 11.93 16.00 -2.13
N TYR A 202 11.76 17.30 -2.31
CA TYR A 202 12.85 18.25 -2.18
C TYR A 202 12.53 19.33 -1.16
N TYR A 203 13.60 19.89 -0.60
CA TYR A 203 13.58 21.09 0.23
C TYR A 203 14.32 22.20 -0.50
N LEU A 204 13.96 23.44 -0.19
CA LEU A 204 14.57 24.63 -0.75
C LEU A 204 15.36 25.36 0.33
N GLU A 205 16.57 25.72 -0.03
CA GLU A 205 17.44 26.63 0.70
C GLU A 205 17.16 28.07 0.27
N CYS A 206 16.85 28.94 1.23
CA CYS A 206 16.69 30.36 1.00
C CYS A 206 18.05 31.07 1.13
N LEU A 207 18.55 31.65 0.04
CA LEU A 207 19.85 32.33 0.04
C LEU A 207 19.86 33.66 0.83
N LYS A 208 18.69 34.17 1.25
CA LYS A 208 18.59 35.40 2.05
C LYS A 208 18.80 35.17 3.55
N CYS A 209 18.25 34.08 4.08
CA CYS A 209 18.34 33.78 5.52
C CYS A 209 19.10 32.48 5.83
N GLY A 210 19.51 31.71 4.82
CA GLY A 210 20.21 30.44 4.99
C GLY A 210 19.32 29.28 5.45
N CYS A 211 17.99 29.47 5.52
CA CYS A 211 17.06 28.41 5.89
C CYS A 211 16.99 27.35 4.78
N ASP A 212 17.45 26.14 5.07
CA ASP A 212 17.59 24.97 4.18
C ASP A 212 16.40 24.00 4.22
N MET A 213 15.44 24.27 5.11
CA MET A 213 14.29 23.42 5.42
C MET A 213 12.95 24.01 4.93
N ASN A 214 12.95 24.85 3.89
CA ASN A 214 11.70 25.28 3.26
C ASN A 214 11.15 24.13 2.40
N GLY A 215 10.13 23.42 2.88
CA GLY A 215 9.54 22.25 2.23
C GLY A 215 8.66 21.47 3.22
N PRO A 216 8.28 20.21 2.95
CA PRO A 216 8.65 19.39 1.79
C PRO A 216 7.79 19.69 0.55
N PHE A 217 8.41 19.63 -0.63
CA PHE A 217 7.72 19.74 -1.93
C PHE A 217 7.83 18.45 -2.73
N GLU A 218 6.74 18.05 -3.40
CA GLU A 218 6.70 16.86 -4.25
C GLU A 218 7.14 17.17 -5.68
N LYS A 219 7.63 16.16 -6.42
CA LYS A 219 8.08 16.29 -7.81
C LYS A 219 7.07 16.97 -8.76
N ASN A 220 5.77 16.73 -8.54
CA ASN A 220 4.70 17.30 -9.35
C ASN A 220 4.36 18.76 -8.98
N ASP A 221 5.01 19.31 -7.96
CA ASP A 221 4.86 20.72 -7.61
C ASP A 221 5.48 21.59 -8.72
N ASP A 222 4.71 22.58 -9.16
CA ASP A 222 4.97 23.50 -10.28
C ASP A 222 6.34 24.20 -10.21
N PHE A 223 7.06 24.17 -9.09
CA PHE A 223 8.35 24.85 -8.98
C PHE A 223 9.48 24.19 -9.78
N TYR A 224 9.45 22.85 -9.96
CA TYR A 224 10.47 22.16 -10.78
C TYR A 224 10.21 22.34 -12.29
N THR A 225 8.94 22.42 -12.69
CA THR A 225 8.48 22.61 -14.08
C THR A 225 8.35 24.09 -14.48
N ASN A 226 8.06 24.97 -13.52
CA ASN A 226 7.78 26.39 -13.69
C ASN A 226 8.45 27.22 -12.57
N ARG A 227 9.70 27.65 -12.82
CA ARG A 227 10.48 28.51 -11.91
C ARG A 227 9.83 29.86 -11.55
N ASN A 228 8.67 30.19 -12.14
CA ASN A 228 7.96 31.44 -11.89
C ASN A 228 7.00 31.41 -10.68
N VAL A 229 6.89 30.29 -9.97
CA VAL A 229 6.09 30.22 -8.73
C VAL A 229 6.79 31.02 -7.63
N ARG A 230 6.21 32.16 -7.25
CA ARG A 230 6.68 33.01 -6.15
C ARG A 230 6.39 32.35 -4.81
N ARG A 231 7.36 31.63 -4.25
CA ARG A 231 7.30 31.09 -2.89
C ARG A 231 7.86 32.10 -1.89
N LYS A 232 7.28 32.12 -0.68
CA LYS A 232 7.84 32.86 0.46
C LYS A 232 8.62 31.88 1.34
N CYS A 233 9.77 32.30 1.82
CA CYS A 233 10.49 31.58 2.86
C CYS A 233 9.65 31.59 4.13
N GLN A 234 9.54 30.46 4.82
CA GLN A 234 8.75 30.38 6.05
C GLN A 234 9.41 31.20 7.18
N ASP A 235 10.74 31.27 7.21
CA ASP A 235 11.49 32.05 8.19
C ASP A 235 11.50 33.55 7.88
N CYS A 236 12.09 33.96 6.76
CA CYS A 236 12.31 35.38 6.49
C CYS A 236 11.16 36.06 5.74
N GLN A 237 10.13 35.30 5.35
CA GLN A 237 9.00 35.76 4.53
C GLN A 237 9.41 36.40 3.18
N GLY A 238 10.69 36.30 2.83
CA GLY A 238 11.26 36.80 1.60
C GLY A 238 10.97 35.87 0.42
N PHE A 239 10.88 36.46 -0.76
CA PHE A 239 10.58 35.74 -2.01
C PHE A 239 11.82 35.07 -2.66
N GLY A 240 12.87 34.78 -1.89
CA GLY A 240 14.10 34.18 -2.41
C GLY A 240 15.17 35.19 -2.83
N PRO A 241 16.26 34.72 -3.48
CA PRO A 241 16.34 33.49 -4.29
C PRO A 241 16.40 32.17 -3.49
N PHE A 242 15.94 31.07 -4.12
CA PHE A 242 15.93 29.72 -3.55
C PHE A 242 16.73 28.75 -4.41
N VAL A 243 17.40 27.79 -3.77
CA VAL A 243 18.15 26.69 -4.40
C VAL A 243 17.71 25.36 -3.78
N PRO A 244 17.60 24.25 -4.52
CA PRO A 244 17.30 22.94 -3.92
C PRO A 244 18.40 22.52 -2.92
N SER A 245 18.00 22.21 -1.69
CA SER A 245 18.91 21.67 -0.66
C SER A 245 19.34 20.27 -1.05
N ARG A 246 20.65 20.02 -1.16
CA ARG A 246 21.17 18.71 -1.54
C ARG A 246 21.09 17.69 -0.42
N GLU A 247 21.14 18.15 0.83
CA GLU A 247 21.20 17.30 2.02
C GLU A 247 19.82 16.79 2.41
N ASN A 248 18.81 17.64 2.32
CA ASN A 248 17.45 17.32 2.78
C ASN A 248 16.59 16.67 1.68
N THR A 249 17.05 16.69 0.42
CA THR A 249 16.29 16.15 -0.72
C THR A 249 16.29 14.62 -0.72
N ILE A 250 15.10 14.03 -0.80
CA ILE A 250 14.86 12.59 -0.80
C ILE A 250 14.69 12.09 -2.23
N TYR A 251 15.50 11.10 -2.59
CA TYR A 251 15.43 10.40 -3.86
C TYR A 251 14.82 9.01 -3.70
N GLU A 252 14.16 8.54 -4.76
CA GLU A 252 13.68 7.17 -4.90
C GLU A 252 14.38 6.47 -6.06
N SER A 253 14.47 5.15 -6.02
CA SER A 253 15.00 4.38 -7.14
C SER A 253 13.96 4.32 -8.25
N PHE A 254 14.33 4.76 -9.45
CA PHE A 254 13.50 4.64 -10.64
C PHE A 254 14.17 3.76 -11.68
N GLN A 255 13.37 2.92 -12.33
CA GLN A 255 13.80 2.09 -13.43
C GLN A 255 12.69 2.01 -14.47
N ARG A 256 13.06 2.08 -15.75
CA ARG A 256 12.14 1.91 -16.87
C ARG A 256 12.36 0.55 -17.51
N LEU A 257 11.27 -0.20 -17.64
CA LEU A 257 11.19 -1.45 -18.38
C LEU A 257 10.41 -1.23 -19.67
N THR A 258 10.89 -1.77 -20.78
CA THR A 258 10.14 -1.86 -22.04
C THR A 258 9.71 -3.30 -22.21
N ILE A 259 8.38 -3.50 -22.26
CA ILE A 259 7.74 -4.81 -22.35
C ILE A 259 7.11 -4.91 -23.74
N GLN A 260 7.25 -6.07 -24.38
CA GLN A 260 6.58 -6.45 -25.63
C GLN A 260 5.64 -7.62 -25.40
N GLU A 261 4.64 -7.77 -26.26
CA GLU A 261 3.75 -8.93 -26.21
C GLU A 261 4.53 -10.24 -26.41
N PRO A 262 4.09 -11.34 -25.77
CA PRO A 262 4.71 -12.62 -25.99
C PRO A 262 4.47 -13.07 -27.45
N PRO A 263 5.48 -13.64 -28.13
CA PRO A 263 5.40 -13.97 -29.56
C PRO A 263 4.28 -14.99 -29.88
N GLY A 264 3.91 -15.85 -28.92
CA GLY A 264 2.82 -16.82 -29.08
C GLY A 264 1.41 -16.24 -28.89
N GLY A 265 1.27 -15.00 -28.42
CA GLY A 265 -0.01 -14.31 -28.21
C GLY A 265 -0.49 -13.52 -29.44
N VAL A 266 0.37 -13.33 -30.44
CA VAL A 266 0.03 -12.67 -31.69
C VAL A 266 -0.63 -13.69 -32.62
N LYS A 267 -1.95 -13.80 -32.51
CA LYS A 267 -2.80 -14.44 -33.53
C LYS A 267 -3.61 -13.40 -34.30
#